data_AF-A0A132A265-F1
#
_entry.id   AF-A0A132A265-F1
#
_cell.length_a   1.000
_cell.length_b   1.000
_cell.length_c   1.000
_cell.angle_alpha   90.00
_cell.angle_beta   90.00
_cell.angle_gamma   90.00
#
_symmetry.space_group_name_H-M   'P 1'
#
loop_
_entity.id
_entity.type
_entity.pdbx_description
1 polymer ?
#
loop_
_entity_poly.entity_id
_entity_poly.type
_entity_poly.pdbx_seq_one_letter_code
_entity_poly.pdbx_strand_id
1 'polypeptide(L)' 'MYVITPFCESCYLSKETINYITWLGFFSCSQFRYINSSLNPLIYCGFNRDFRRAYQKIILCKKV' A
#
# COMPACT_ATOMS: atom_id res chain seq x y z
N MET A 1 15.61 -3.06 12.25
CA MET A 1 16.53 -4.22 12.26
C MET A 1 16.29 -5.12 13.48
N TYR A 2 15.03 -5.47 13.78
CA TYR A 2 14.66 -6.33 14.93
C TYR A 2 14.00 -7.66 14.51
N VAL A 3 13.66 -7.80 13.21
CA VAL A 3 12.94 -8.97 12.68
C VAL A 3 13.91 -10.05 12.18
N ILE A 4 15.13 -9.66 11.84
CA ILE A 4 16.18 -10.53 11.26
C ILE A 4 17.23 -10.96 12.29
N THR A 5 17.36 -10.24 13.40
CA THR A 5 18.29 -10.52 14.50
C THR A 5 18.07 -11.87 15.20
N PRO A 6 16.86 -12.42 15.37
CA PRO A 6 16.71 -13.74 15.99
C PRO A 6 17.02 -14.91 15.03
N PHE A 7 17.17 -14.64 13.73
CA PHE A 7 17.41 -15.69 12.72
C PHE A 7 18.89 -15.88 12.37
N CYS A 8 19.79 -14.98 12.80
CA CYS A 8 21.22 -15.16 12.61
C CYS A 8 22.02 -14.41 13.67
N GLU A 9 22.42 -15.11 14.73
CA GLU A 9 23.23 -14.60 15.84
C GLU A 9 24.68 -14.24 15.40
N SER A 10 25.11 -14.71 14.21
CA SER A 10 26.49 -14.61 13.72
C SER A 10 26.60 -14.20 12.23
N CYS A 11 25.58 -13.57 11.65
CA CYS A 11 25.67 -13.12 10.25
C CYS A 11 26.39 -11.76 10.15
N TYR A 12 27.51 -11.73 9.43
CA TYR A 12 28.11 -10.51 8.92
C TYR A 12 27.27 -9.98 7.74
N LEU A 13 26.15 -9.31 8.04
CA LEU A 13 25.42 -8.58 7.00
C LEU A 13 26.24 -7.37 6.56
N SER A 14 26.57 -7.27 5.27
CA SER A 14 27.22 -6.07 4.75
C SER A 14 26.31 -4.85 4.96
N LYS A 15 26.92 -3.69 5.20
CA LYS A 15 26.19 -2.43 5.42
C LYS A 15 25.23 -2.11 4.26
N GLU A 16 25.56 -2.58 3.06
CA GLU A 16 24.76 -2.39 1.85
C GLU A 16 23.46 -3.19 1.94
N THR A 17 23.51 -4.48 2.32
CA THR A 17 22.32 -5.32 2.45
C THR A 17 21.35 -4.81 3.53
N ILE A 18 21.88 -4.32 4.66
CA ILE A 18 21.09 -3.68 5.73
C ILE A 18 20.39 -2.44 5.19
N ASN A 19 21.11 -1.63 4.42
CA ASN A 19 20.57 -0.45 3.78
C ASN A 19 19.44 -0.85 2.81
N TYR A 20 19.70 -1.76 1.87
CA TYR A 20 18.70 -2.24 0.91
C TYR A 20 17.43 -2.77 1.60
N ILE A 21 17.56 -3.62 2.62
CA ILE A 21 16.40 -4.17 3.34
C ILE A 21 15.62 -3.06 4.06
N THR A 22 16.30 -2.10 4.67
CA THR A 22 15.65 -0.97 5.36
C THR A 22 14.91 -0.06 4.39
N TRP A 23 15.54 0.27 3.26
CA TRP A 23 14.94 1.11 2.22
C TRP A 23 13.79 0.39 1.52
N LEU A 24 13.94 -0.90 1.21
CA LEU A 24 12.86 -1.72 0.65
C LEU A 24 11.68 -1.83 1.61
N GLY A 25 11.93 -2.08 2.90
CA GLY A 25 10.88 -2.13 3.92
C GLY A 25 10.16 -0.78 4.09
N PHE A 26 10.91 0.31 4.13
CA PHE A 26 10.35 1.67 4.21
C PHE A 26 9.48 2.00 2.99
N PHE A 27 9.99 1.73 1.79
CA PHE A 27 9.27 1.99 0.55
C PHE A 27 8.01 1.11 0.43
N SER A 28 8.12 -0.17 0.78
CA SER A 28 6.99 -1.11 0.78
C SER A 28 5.89 -0.71 1.78
N CYS A 29 6.27 -0.28 2.99
CA CYS A 29 5.33 0.20 4.00
C CYS A 29 4.64 1.52 3.57
N SER A 30 5.36 2.39 2.86
CA SER A 30 4.78 3.61 2.28
C SER A 30 3.71 3.29 1.24
N GLN A 31 3.99 2.36 0.32
CA GLN A 31 3.03 1.92 -0.71
C GLN A 31 1.75 1.31 -0.10
N PHE A 32 1.88 0.50 0.95
CA PHE A 32 0.71 -0.08 1.64
C PHE A 32 -0.24 0.98 2.20
N ARG A 33 0.28 2.10 2.70
CA ARG A 33 -0.54 3.23 3.16
C ARG A 33 -1.35 3.86 2.04
N TYR A 34 -0.73 4.06 0.87
CA TYR A 34 -1.42 4.61 -0.31
C TYR A 34 -2.47 3.64 -0.85
N ILE A 35 -2.18 2.34 -0.87
CA ILE A 35 -3.11 1.31 -1.32
C ILE A 35 -4.33 1.23 -0.39
N ASN A 36 -4.13 1.19 0.93
CA ASN A 36 -5.23 1.15 1.90
C ASN A 36 -6.13 2.39 1.79
N SER A 37 -5.55 3.58 1.59
CA SER A 37 -6.33 4.80 1.37
C SER A 37 -7.10 4.78 0.04
N SER A 38 -6.47 4.30 -1.03
CA SER A 38 -7.06 4.24 -2.38
C SER A 38 -8.07 3.11 -2.56
N LEU A 39 -8.05 2.10 -1.70
CA LEU A 39 -9.01 0.99 -1.65
C LEU A 39 -10.41 1.44 -1.20
N ASN A 40 -10.50 2.52 -0.43
CA ASN A 40 -11.78 3.03 0.07
C ASN A 40 -12.78 3.28 -1.08
N PRO A 41 -12.51 4.14 -2.09
CA PRO A 41 -13.43 4.35 -3.20
C PRO A 41 -13.68 3.10 -4.07
N LEU A 42 -12.72 2.15 -4.13
CA LEU A 42 -12.89 0.86 -4.84
C LEU A 42 -13.92 -0.03 -4.15
N ILE A 43 -13.87 -0.14 -2.82
CA ILE A 43 -14.83 -0.92 -2.03
C ILE A 43 -16.22 -0.27 -2.11
N TYR A 44 -16.30 1.06 -1.96
CA TYR A 44 -17.58 1.78 -2.04
C TYR A 44 -18.20 1.74 -3.45
N CYS A 45 -17.40 1.81 -4.52
CA CYS A 45 -17.90 1.66 -5.90
C CYS A 45 -18.24 0.21 -6.27
N GLY A 46 -17.53 -0.77 -5.71
CA GLY A 46 -17.69 -2.18 -6.02
C GLY A 46 -18.91 -2.81 -5.36
N PHE A 47 -19.08 -2.56 -4.05
CA PHE A 47 -20.11 -3.23 -3.26
C PHE A 47 -21.39 -2.42 -3.09
N ASN A 48 -21.41 -1.13 -3.45
CA ASN A 48 -22.60 -0.30 -3.32
C ASN A 48 -23.08 0.25 -4.68
N ARG A 49 -24.26 -0.21 -5.11
CA ARG A 49 -24.89 0.15 -6.40
C ARG A 49 -25.23 1.63 -6.50
N ASP A 50 -25.58 2.28 -5.39
CA ASP A 50 -25.96 3.69 -5.38
C ASP A 50 -24.74 4.61 -5.51
N PHE A 51 -23.66 4.29 -4.79
CA PHE A 51 -22.38 4.99 -4.96
C PHE A 51 -21.83 4.82 -6.36
N ARG A 52 -21.89 3.62 -6.94
CA ARG A 52 -21.45 3.37 -8.32
C ARG A 52 -22.18 4.25 -9.33
N ARG A 53 -23.49 4.44 -9.21
CA ARG A 53 -24.27 5.29 -10.12
C ARG A 53 -23.88 6.76 -10.01
N ALA A 54 -23.67 7.28 -8.79
CA ALA A 54 -23.20 8.64 -8.57
C ALA A 54 -21.76 8.83 -9.12
N TYR A 55 -20.86 7.90 -8.83
CA TYR A 55 -19.48 7.94 -9.33
C TYR A 55 -19.40 7.87 -10.85
N GLN A 56 -20.23 7.04 -11.48
CA GLN A 56 -20.33 6.97 -12.94
C GLN A 56 -20.82 8.29 -13.54
N LYS A 57 -21.76 8.99 -12.90
CA LYS A 57 -22.18 10.33 -13.36
C LYS A 57 -21.03 11.33 -13.28
N ILE A 58 -20.24 11.29 -12.21
CA ILE A 58 -19.08 12.17 -12.00
C ILE A 58 -17.97 11.88 -13.03
N ILE A 59 -17.57 10.62 -13.22
CA ILE A 59 -16.50 10.23 -14.15
C ILE A 59 -16.92 10.44 -15.62
N LEU A 60 -18.17 10.13 -15.95
CA LEU A 60 -18.68 10.30 -17.32
C LEU A 60 -19.13 11.74 -17.60
N CYS A 61 -18.93 12.68 -16.67
CA CYS A 61 -19.40 14.06 -16.75
C CYS A 61 -20.86 14.17 -17.23
N LYS A 62 -21.72 13.23 -16.83
CA LYS A 62 -23.14 13.30 -17.16
C LYS A 62 -23.77 14.33 -16.25
N LYS A 63 -24.26 15.44 -16.83
CA LYS A 63 -25.06 16.43 -16.11
C LYS A 63 -26.19 15.71 -15.35
N VAL A 64 -26.29 16.02 -14.06
CA VAL A 64 -27.39 15.62 -13.19
C VAL A 64 -28.69 16.16 -13.74
#